data_AF-A0AAF0RN54-F1
#
_entry.id   AF-A0AAF0RN54-F1
#
_cell.length_a   1.000
_cell.length_b   1.000
_cell.length_c   1.000
_cell.angle_alpha   90.00
_cell.angle_beta   90.00
_cell.angle_gamma   90.00
#
_symmetry.space_group_name_H-M   'P 1'
#
loop_
_entity.id
_entity.type
_entity.pdbx_description
1 polymer ?
#
loop_
_entity_poly.entity_id
_entity_poly.type
_entity_poly.pdbx_seq_one_letter_code
_entity_poly.pdbx_strand_id
1 'polypeptide(L)'
;MSDQKPERPGDLRTRRRPQAAADERVDPVDYRQTEPAPTATPTPAPVESSPTPPAPRRGRPRREVTVPFSTRLALDVQDLIDAAVDGGEGTIRSVVEEAIRAKYGEQYGASGGGSNV
;
A
#
# COMPACT_ATOMS: atom_id res chain seq x y z
N MET A 1 -18.62 -53.33 19.65
CA MET A 1 -17.83 -52.08 19.73
C MET A 1 -18.29 -51.21 18.57
N SER A 2 -19.08 -50.17 18.84
CA SER A 2 -19.72 -49.34 17.81
C SER A 2 -18.73 -48.31 17.27
N ASP A 3 -18.44 -48.36 15.97
CA ASP A 3 -17.67 -47.32 15.27
C ASP A 3 -18.57 -46.11 15.00
N GLN A 4 -18.66 -45.23 16.00
CA GLN A 4 -19.35 -43.95 15.87
C GLN A 4 -18.44 -42.98 15.10
N LYS A 5 -18.61 -42.91 13.78
CA LYS A 5 -17.96 -41.85 12.97
C LYS A 5 -18.48 -40.50 13.48
N PRO A 6 -17.60 -39.52 13.77
CA PRO A 6 -18.05 -38.21 14.24
C PRO A 6 -18.92 -37.55 13.18
N GLU A 7 -20.16 -37.24 13.56
CA GLU A 7 -21.12 -36.55 12.71
C GLU A 7 -20.55 -35.17 12.34
N ARG A 8 -20.46 -34.89 11.04
CA ARG A 8 -19.87 -33.65 10.52
C ARG A 8 -20.67 -32.45 11.06
N PRO A 9 -20.04 -31.48 11.74
CA PRO A 9 -20.75 -30.37 12.37
C PRO A 9 -21.61 -29.61 11.34
N GLY A 10 -22.91 -29.49 11.63
CA GLY A 10 -23.93 -28.89 10.75
C GLY A 10 -23.66 -27.44 10.35
N ASP A 11 -22.80 -26.75 11.10
CA ASP A 11 -22.38 -25.37 10.89
C ASP A 11 -21.72 -25.09 9.54
N LEU A 12 -21.09 -26.09 8.91
CA LEU A 12 -20.44 -25.90 7.61
C LEU A 12 -21.44 -25.64 6.48
N ARG A 13 -22.71 -26.07 6.64
CA ARG A 13 -23.75 -25.85 5.62
C ARG A 13 -24.37 -24.46 5.73
N THR A 14 -24.47 -23.91 6.94
CA THR A 14 -25.05 -22.58 7.17
C THR A 14 -24.12 -21.45 6.74
N ARG A 15 -22.80 -21.66 6.82
CA ARG A 15 -21.77 -20.67 6.43
C ARG A 15 -21.40 -20.68 4.94
N ARG A 16 -21.90 -21.65 4.16
CA ARG A 16 -21.61 -21.81 2.73
C ARG A 16 -22.81 -21.39 1.88
N ARG A 17 -23.39 -20.23 2.16
CA ARG A 17 -24.30 -19.59 1.19
C ARG A 17 -23.43 -18.88 0.15
N PRO A 18 -23.80 -18.92 -1.15
CA PRO A 18 -23.13 -18.11 -2.16
C PRO A 18 -23.17 -16.64 -1.72
N GLN A 19 -22.00 -16.04 -1.51
CA GLN A 19 -21.88 -14.62 -1.22
C GLN A 19 -21.78 -13.87 -2.54
N ALA A 20 -22.59 -12.83 -2.71
CA ALA A 20 -22.48 -11.95 -3.87
C ALA A 20 -21.06 -11.38 -3.95
N ALA A 21 -20.49 -11.34 -5.15
CA ALA A 21 -19.18 -10.75 -5.38
C ALA A 21 -19.19 -9.27 -4.97
N ALA A 22 -18.06 -8.77 -4.46
CA ALA A 22 -17.89 -7.35 -4.22
C ALA A 22 -18.03 -6.61 -5.56
N ASP A 23 -18.90 -5.60 -5.62
CA ASP A 23 -19.09 -4.79 -6.82
C ASP A 23 -17.85 -3.90 -7.01
N GLU A 24 -17.12 -4.09 -8.10
CA GLU A 24 -15.90 -3.35 -8.45
C GLU A 24 -16.17 -1.85 -8.71
N ARG A 25 -17.43 -1.43 -8.72
CA ARG A 25 -17.85 -0.04 -8.92
C ARG A 25 -17.80 0.82 -7.66
N VAL A 26 -17.50 0.24 -6.50
CA VAL A 26 -17.41 0.98 -5.24
C VAL A 26 -15.95 1.29 -4.94
N ASP A 27 -15.55 2.56 -5.10
CA ASP A 27 -14.21 3.00 -4.75
C ASP A 27 -14.05 2.96 -3.21
N PRO A 28 -12.92 2.47 -2.66
CA PRO A 28 -12.57 2.59 -1.25
C PRO A 28 -12.81 3.99 -0.63
N VAL A 29 -12.76 5.05 -1.44
CA VAL A 29 -13.02 6.44 -1.03
C VAL A 29 -14.52 6.74 -0.84
N ASP A 30 -15.41 5.98 -1.46
CA ASP A 30 -16.87 6.13 -1.37
C ASP A 30 -17.44 5.56 -0.06
N TYR A 31 -16.66 4.76 0.68
CA TYR A 31 -17.02 4.25 2.02
C TYR A 31 -16.90 5.32 3.12
N ARG A 32 -17.35 6.55 2.84
CA ARG A 32 -17.70 7.48 3.92
C ARG A 32 -19.06 7.08 4.47
N GLN A 33 -19.04 6.06 5.32
CA GLN A 33 -19.99 5.79 6.42
C GLN A 33 -21.34 6.50 6.28
N THR A 34 -22.22 5.99 5.41
CA THR A 34 -23.65 6.25 5.49
C THR A 34 -24.28 5.24 6.44
N GLU A 35 -24.37 5.65 7.70
CA GLU A 35 -25.25 5.03 8.69
C GLU A 35 -26.71 5.10 8.19
N PRO A 36 -27.53 4.03 8.34
CA PRO A 36 -28.90 4.06 7.86
C PRO A 36 -29.78 4.89 8.79
N ALA A 37 -30.43 5.91 8.23
CA ALA A 37 -31.45 6.71 8.91
C ALA A 37 -32.72 5.90 9.22
N PRO A 38 -33.52 6.35 10.21
CA PRO A 38 -34.94 6.46 9.93
C PRO A 38 -35.51 7.86 10.22
N THR A 39 -36.38 8.29 9.29
CA THR A 39 -37.55 9.17 9.48
C THR A 39 -37.35 10.71 9.47
N ALA A 40 -37.59 11.27 8.27
CA ALA A 40 -38.49 12.38 7.89
C ALA A 40 -38.32 13.85 8.41
N THR A 41 -38.00 14.73 7.43
CA THR A 41 -38.47 16.14 7.20
C THR A 41 -37.86 17.31 8.01
N PRO A 42 -37.81 18.58 7.52
CA PRO A 42 -37.36 19.15 6.23
C PRO A 42 -36.16 20.15 6.35
N THR A 43 -35.64 20.53 5.17
CA THR A 43 -34.65 21.56 4.77
C THR A 43 -34.33 22.74 5.70
N PRO A 44 -33.05 23.18 5.71
CA PRO A 44 -32.73 24.57 5.34
C PRO A 44 -31.65 24.70 4.25
N ALA A 45 -31.67 25.87 3.61
CA ALA A 45 -30.97 26.33 2.40
C ALA A 45 -29.42 26.17 2.38
N PRO A 46 -28.78 26.21 1.21
CA PRO A 46 -27.32 26.12 1.10
C PRO A 46 -26.66 27.42 1.59
N VAL A 47 -25.88 27.33 2.66
CA VAL A 47 -24.92 28.37 3.01
C VAL A 47 -23.71 28.25 2.08
N GLU A 48 -23.59 29.19 1.14
CA GLU A 48 -22.39 29.42 0.34
C GLU A 48 -21.20 29.60 1.29
N SER A 49 -20.38 28.56 1.39
CA SER A 49 -19.14 28.60 2.14
C SER A 49 -18.08 29.20 1.22
N SER A 50 -17.86 30.51 1.35
CA SER A 50 -16.72 31.20 0.74
C SER A 50 -15.42 30.44 1.05
N PRO A 51 -14.56 30.13 0.06
CA PRO A 51 -13.33 29.39 0.31
C PRO A 51 -12.38 30.24 1.16
N THR A 52 -12.20 29.86 2.41
CA THR A 52 -11.10 30.36 3.24
C THR A 52 -9.79 29.89 2.60
N PRO A 53 -8.81 30.78 2.35
CA PRO A 53 -7.55 30.37 1.76
C PRO A 53 -6.84 29.37 2.70
N PRO A 54 -6.33 28.24 2.18
CA PRO A 54 -5.69 27.25 3.01
C PRO A 54 -4.43 27.86 3.64
N ALA A 55 -4.33 27.76 4.97
CA ALA A 55 -3.12 28.11 5.71
C ALA A 55 -1.90 27.35 5.13
N PRO A 56 -0.71 27.97 5.04
CA PRO A 56 0.48 27.33 4.49
C PRO A 56 0.83 26.13 5.36
N ARG A 57 0.63 24.92 4.81
CA ARG A 57 0.99 23.68 5.48
C ARG A 57 2.51 23.66 5.62
N ARG A 58 2.98 23.77 6.87
CA ARG A 58 4.39 23.57 7.26
C ARG A 58 4.90 22.31 6.55
N GLY A 59 6.00 22.48 5.81
CA GLY A 59 6.52 21.54 4.83
C GLY A 59 6.51 20.09 5.31
N ARG A 60 5.63 19.30 4.70
CA ARG A 60 5.77 17.84 4.74
C ARG A 60 7.11 17.51 4.09
N PRO A 61 7.98 16.68 4.71
CA PRO A 61 9.21 16.26 4.08
C PRO A 61 8.85 15.69 2.70
N ARG A 62 9.46 16.26 1.67
CA ARG A 62 9.20 15.88 0.28
C ARG A 62 9.69 14.45 0.15
N ARG A 63 8.75 13.50 0.04
CA ARG A 63 9.07 12.09 -0.17
C ARG A 63 9.94 11.99 -1.42
N GLU A 64 11.05 11.28 -1.32
CA GLU A 64 11.89 10.96 -2.47
C GLU A 64 11.05 10.29 -3.56
N VAL A 65 11.26 10.69 -4.80
CA VAL A 65 10.62 10.06 -5.95
C VAL A 65 11.35 8.75 -6.21
N THR A 66 10.65 7.64 -6.03
CA THR A 66 11.20 6.29 -6.20
C THR A 66 10.44 5.54 -7.29
N VAL A 67 11.15 4.73 -8.08
CA VAL A 67 10.57 3.85 -9.09
C VAL A 67 10.62 2.40 -8.57
N PRO A 68 9.56 1.59 -8.73
CA PRO A 68 9.63 0.16 -8.41
C PRO A 68 10.74 -0.54 -9.20
N PHE A 69 11.54 -1.34 -8.52
CA PHE A 69 12.64 -2.10 -9.12
C PHE A 69 12.41 -3.59 -8.88
N SER A 70 12.22 -4.35 -9.96
CA SER A 70 12.07 -5.81 -9.91
C SER A 70 12.88 -6.46 -11.02
N THR A 71 13.69 -7.44 -10.66
CA THR A 71 14.49 -8.25 -11.59
C THR A 71 14.65 -9.66 -11.04
N ARG A 72 15.01 -10.62 -11.89
CA ARG A 72 15.37 -11.97 -11.43
C ARG A 72 16.83 -11.98 -11.01
N LEU A 73 17.09 -12.42 -9.78
CA LEU A 73 18.42 -12.60 -9.24
C LEU A 73 18.74 -14.09 -9.13
N ALA A 74 20.04 -14.41 -9.13
CA ALA A 74 20.50 -15.73 -8.74
C ALA A 74 20.28 -15.93 -7.23
N LEU A 75 20.09 -17.19 -6.79
CA LEU A 75 19.76 -17.50 -5.39
C LEU A 75 20.87 -17.07 -4.43
N ASP A 76 22.13 -17.30 -4.82
CA ASP A 76 23.30 -16.86 -4.05
C ASP A 76 23.35 -15.35 -3.87
N VAL A 77 22.95 -14.58 -4.89
CA VAL A 77 22.85 -13.11 -4.79
C VAL A 77 21.72 -12.69 -3.85
N GLN A 78 20.58 -13.40 -3.86
CA GLN A 78 19.50 -13.15 -2.91
C GLN A 78 19.94 -13.44 -1.47
N ASP A 79 20.61 -14.58 -1.25
CA ASP A 79 21.15 -14.96 0.07
C ASP A 79 22.15 -13.92 0.60
N LEU A 80 22.99 -13.35 -0.28
CA LEU A 80 23.90 -12.26 0.08
C LEU A 80 23.17 -10.99 0.52
N ILE A 81 22.09 -10.63 -0.17
CA ILE A 81 21.27 -9.46 0.19
C ILE A 81 20.60 -9.68 1.55
N ASP A 82 20.04 -10.88 1.77
CA ASP A 82 19.37 -11.21 3.02
C ASP A 82 20.36 -11.22 4.19
N ALA A 83 21.56 -11.80 4.00
CA ALA A 83 22.63 -11.77 5.00
C ALA A 83 23.12 -10.34 5.34
N ALA A 84 23.21 -9.45 4.35
CA ALA A 84 23.56 -8.05 4.57
C ALA A 84 22.50 -7.30 5.39
N VAL A 85 21.21 -7.56 5.11
CA VAL A 85 20.09 -6.99 5.87
C VAL A 85 20.09 -7.51 7.30
N ASP A 86 20.28 -8.80 7.51
CA ASP A 86 20.37 -9.42 8.83
C ASP A 86 21.60 -8.92 9.62
N GLY A 87 22.68 -8.57 8.92
CA GLY A 87 23.88 -7.95 9.48
C GLY A 87 23.71 -6.49 9.90
N GLY A 88 22.57 -5.86 9.57
CA GLY A 88 22.27 -4.48 9.96
C GLY A 88 22.69 -3.42 8.94
N GLU A 89 23.00 -3.79 7.69
CA GLU A 89 23.32 -2.85 6.60
C GLU A 89 22.08 -2.06 6.09
N GLY A 90 20.94 -2.23 6.77
CA GLY A 90 19.73 -1.48 6.57
C GLY A 90 18.66 -2.28 5.86
N THR A 91 18.06 -1.70 4.83
CA THR A 91 16.98 -2.33 4.06
C THR A 91 17.52 -2.90 2.76
N ILE A 92 16.82 -3.86 2.15
CA ILE A 92 17.17 -4.38 0.81
C ILE A 92 17.41 -3.23 -0.18
N ARG A 93 16.59 -2.17 -0.12
CA ARG A 93 16.74 -0.97 -0.94
C ARG A 93 18.10 -0.29 -0.73
N SER A 94 18.52 -0.06 0.51
CA SER A 94 19.80 0.62 0.79
C SER A 94 20.98 -0.21 0.31
N VAL A 95 20.97 -1.50 0.59
CA VAL A 95 22.02 -2.45 0.16
C VAL A 95 22.15 -2.44 -1.37
N VAL A 96 21.03 -2.54 -2.09
CA VAL A 96 21.04 -2.55 -3.56
C VAL A 96 21.45 -1.21 -4.14
N GLU A 97 20.91 -0.10 -3.64
CA GLU A 97 21.27 1.26 -4.12
C GLU A 97 22.75 1.57 -3.86
N GLU A 98 23.27 1.20 -2.69
CA GLU A 98 24.68 1.38 -2.33
C GLU A 98 25.58 0.54 -3.24
N ALA A 99 25.29 -0.74 -3.43
CA ALA A 99 26.07 -1.61 -4.30
C ALA A 99 26.10 -1.09 -5.76
N ILE A 100 24.96 -0.61 -6.27
CA ILE A 100 24.88 -0.01 -7.62
C ILE A 100 25.70 1.28 -7.68
N ARG A 101 25.59 2.15 -6.68
CA ARG A 101 26.33 3.42 -6.63
C ARG A 101 27.83 3.20 -6.46
N ALA A 102 28.24 2.23 -5.66
CA ALA A 102 29.65 1.87 -5.49
C ALA A 102 30.26 1.34 -6.81
N LYS A 103 29.51 0.55 -7.57
CA LYS A 103 30.01 -0.04 -8.82
C LYS A 103 29.99 0.91 -10.02
N TYR A 104 28.94 1.72 -10.14
CA TYR A 104 28.65 2.51 -11.34
C TYR A 104 28.55 4.02 -11.10
N GLY A 105 28.61 4.48 -9.85
CA GLY A 105 28.40 5.88 -9.48
C GLY A 105 29.45 6.82 -10.07
N GLU A 106 30.71 6.42 -10.14
CA GLU A 106 31.76 7.24 -10.77
C GLU A 106 31.57 7.35 -12.30
N GLN A 107 31.10 6.28 -12.94
CA GLN A 107 30.97 6.21 -14.40
C GLN A 107 29.72 6.93 -14.92
N TYR A 108 28.61 6.85 -14.18
CA TYR A 108 27.30 7.33 -14.63
C TYR A 108 26.65 8.36 -13.69
N GLY A 109 27.20 8.59 -12.49
CA GLY A 109 26.63 9.49 -11.49
C GLY A 109 26.93 10.97 -11.71
N ALA A 110 28.02 11.32 -12.40
CA ALA A 110 28.39 12.70 -12.68
C ALA A 110 27.59 13.36 -13.82
N SER A 111 26.96 12.58 -14.70
CA SER A 111 26.26 13.08 -15.89
C SER A 111 24.76 13.37 -15.70
N GLY A 112 24.20 13.12 -14.52
CA GLY A 112 22.77 13.32 -14.22
C GLY A 112 22.40 14.69 -13.64
N GLY A 113 23.37 15.60 -13.46
CA GLY A 113 23.14 16.98 -13.03
C GLY A 113 22.58 17.83 -14.17
N GLY A 114 21.37 17.52 -14.62
CA GLY A 114 20.62 18.34 -15.57
C GLY A 114 20.36 19.72 -14.96
N SER A 115 21.13 20.70 -15.41
CA SER A 115 20.86 22.13 -15.29
C SER A 115 19.39 22.42 -15.61
N ASN A 116 18.66 22.94 -14.63
CA ASN A 116 17.46 23.73 -14.90
C ASN A 116 17.93 25.09 -15.43
N VAL A 117 17.78 25.30 -16.73
CA VAL A 117 17.60 26.62 -17.36
C VAL A 117 16.16 26.70 -17.82
#